data_AF-A0AAD0MKD4-F1
#
_entry.id   AF-A0AAD0MKD4-F1
#
_cell.length_a   1.000
_cell.length_b   1.000
_cell.length_c   1.000
_cell.angle_alpha   90.00
_cell.angle_beta   90.00
_cell.angle_gamma   90.00
#
_symmetry.space_group_name_H-M   'P 1'
#
loop_
_entity.id
_entity.type
_entity.pdbx_description
1 polymer ?
#
loop_
_entity_poly.entity_id
_entity_poly.type
_entity_poly.pdbx_seq_one_letter_code
_entity_poly.pdbx_strand_id
1 'polypeptide(L)'
;MDTTSVKVVNRGLFLNISSNAIGALSKESAERILKRRDTNEIHQLMYVPIENDNDLKWLVHSLHQIIMNEKDVHVVLELADLLYFFIVPFYKEELVSRGELSYMMNDILFILDLWTNQDLIELVDAIQFELKRVERKGL
;
A
#
# COMPACT_ATOMS: atom_id res chain seq x y z
N MET A 1 19.03 43.76 5.68
CA MET A 1 19.56 42.38 5.71
C MET A 1 18.36 41.49 5.93
N ASP A 2 17.83 40.98 4.82
CA ASP A 2 16.56 40.28 4.78
C ASP A 2 16.68 38.92 5.43
N THR A 3 15.99 38.74 6.55
CA THR A 3 15.71 37.44 7.15
C THR A 3 14.84 36.66 6.18
N THR A 4 15.49 35.81 5.39
CA THR A 4 14.80 34.89 4.48
C THR A 4 14.06 33.88 5.33
N SER A 5 12.77 34.13 5.52
CA SER A 5 11.82 33.20 6.13
C SER A 5 11.89 31.90 5.35
N VAL A 6 12.36 30.84 6.00
CA VAL A 6 12.32 29.48 5.46
C VAL A 6 10.85 29.14 5.33
N LYS A 7 10.34 29.28 4.10
CA LYS A 7 9.02 28.82 3.70
C LYS A 7 8.98 27.32 4.00
N VAL A 8 8.27 26.95 5.06
CA VAL A 8 7.89 25.56 5.31
C VAL A 8 6.99 25.16 4.15
N VAL A 9 7.58 24.57 3.12
CA VAL A 9 6.84 23.91 2.05
C VAL A 9 6.23 22.68 2.71
N ASN A 10 4.90 22.61 2.71
CA ASN A 10 4.13 21.44 3.11
C ASN A 10 4.85 20.17 2.61
N ARG A 11 5.39 19.39 3.54
CA ARG A 11 5.99 18.08 3.25
C ARG A 11 4.84 17.15 2.86
N GLY A 12 4.57 17.04 1.56
CA GLY A 12 3.74 15.96 1.05
C GLY A 12 4.44 14.65 1.39
N LEU A 13 3.77 13.79 2.17
CA LEU A 13 4.25 12.49 2.64
C LEU A 13 4.41 11.43 1.53
N PHE A 14 4.11 11.78 0.28
CA PHE A 14 4.14 10.89 -0.88
C PHE A 14 5.50 10.89 -1.57
N LEU A 15 6.51 10.28 -0.98
CA LEU A 15 7.70 9.85 -1.70
C LEU A 15 8.32 8.62 -0.99
N ASN A 16 8.02 7.42 -1.49
CA ASN A 16 8.85 6.24 -1.20
C ASN A 16 10.13 6.27 -2.04
N ILE A 17 9.98 6.49 -3.36
CA ILE A 17 11.01 6.42 -4.39
C ILE A 17 10.61 7.41 -5.48
N SER A 18 11.57 8.20 -5.99
CA SER A 18 11.33 9.09 -7.14
C SER A 18 11.21 8.29 -8.44
N SER A 19 10.34 8.73 -9.35
CA SER A 19 10.24 8.18 -10.72
C SER A 19 11.55 8.21 -11.51
N ASN A 20 12.46 9.12 -11.18
CA ASN A 20 13.78 9.21 -11.80
C ASN A 20 14.86 8.39 -11.08
N ALA A 21 14.51 7.66 -10.02
CA ALA A 21 15.45 6.82 -9.30
C ALA A 21 15.86 5.61 -10.15
N ILE A 22 17.16 5.27 -10.10
CA ILE A 22 17.65 4.04 -10.71
C ILE A 22 16.96 2.85 -10.03
N GLY A 23 16.28 2.02 -10.81
CA GLY A 23 15.52 0.87 -10.31
C GLY A 23 14.04 1.17 -10.00
N ALA A 24 13.55 2.39 -10.27
CA ALA A 24 12.11 2.67 -10.20
C ALA A 24 11.33 1.82 -11.20
N LEU A 25 10.25 1.19 -10.73
CA LEU A 25 9.38 0.38 -11.56
C LEU A 25 8.33 1.26 -12.24
N SER A 26 8.28 1.24 -13.58
CA SER A 26 7.27 2.00 -14.31
C SER A 26 5.87 1.48 -14.02
N LYS A 27 4.88 2.37 -14.07
CA LYS A 27 3.46 2.01 -13.89
C LYS A 27 3.01 0.92 -14.86
N GLU A 28 3.42 0.99 -16.12
CA GLU A 28 3.10 -0.04 -17.13
C GLU A 28 3.71 -1.41 -16.79
N SER A 29 4.88 -1.44 -16.15
CA SER A 29 5.51 -2.68 -15.69
C SER A 29 4.79 -3.24 -14.48
N ALA A 30 4.42 -2.38 -13.53
CA ALA A 30 3.61 -2.74 -12.39
C ALA A 30 2.24 -3.31 -12.80
N GLU A 31 1.55 -2.69 -13.76
CA GLU A 31 0.29 -3.19 -14.31
C GLU A 31 0.46 -4.58 -14.96
N ARG A 32 1.58 -4.82 -15.66
CA ARG A 32 1.88 -6.14 -16.23
C ARG A 32 2.08 -7.20 -15.15
N ILE A 33 2.81 -6.88 -14.08
CA ILE A 33 3.01 -7.78 -12.93
C ILE A 33 1.66 -8.11 -12.28
N LEU A 34 0.88 -7.08 -11.95
CA LEU A 34 -0.46 -7.22 -11.35
C LEU A 34 -1.42 -8.04 -12.23
N LYS A 35 -1.36 -7.87 -13.55
CA LYS A 35 -2.17 -8.64 -14.50
C LYS A 35 -1.76 -10.11 -14.56
N ARG A 36 -0.46 -10.41 -14.52
CA ARG A 36 0.07 -11.78 -14.59
C ARG A 36 -0.08 -12.52 -13.27
N ARG A 37 -0.10 -11.78 -12.14
CA ARG A 37 -0.14 -12.31 -10.78
C ARG A 37 1.02 -13.28 -10.51
N ASP A 38 2.19 -12.97 -11.08
CA ASP A 38 3.40 -13.77 -10.88
C ASP A 38 3.96 -13.50 -9.48
N THR A 39 3.89 -14.52 -8.61
CA THR A 39 4.37 -14.43 -7.22
C THR A 39 5.85 -14.09 -7.15
N ASN A 40 6.65 -14.41 -8.17
CA ASN A 40 8.06 -14.04 -8.20
C ASN A 40 8.29 -12.56 -8.53
N GLU A 41 7.28 -11.83 -9.00
CA GLU A 41 7.42 -10.44 -9.43
C GLU A 41 6.61 -9.47 -8.56
N ILE A 42 5.62 -9.93 -7.77
CA ILE A 42 4.76 -9.06 -6.94
C ILE A 42 5.58 -8.17 -5.99
N HIS A 43 6.63 -8.71 -5.37
CA HIS A 43 7.51 -7.93 -4.50
C HIS A 43 8.15 -6.71 -5.20
N GLN A 44 8.28 -6.73 -6.53
CA GLN A 44 8.83 -5.59 -7.27
C GLN A 44 7.92 -4.36 -7.23
N LEU A 45 6.64 -4.52 -6.87
CA LEU A 45 5.70 -3.41 -6.72
C LEU A 45 6.10 -2.42 -5.63
N MET A 46 6.97 -2.83 -4.69
CA MET A 46 7.60 -1.92 -3.72
C MET A 46 8.43 -0.82 -4.38
N TYR A 47 8.87 -1.04 -5.63
CA TYR A 47 9.66 -0.09 -6.41
C TYR A 47 8.82 0.84 -7.28
N VAL A 48 7.49 0.78 -7.20
CA VAL A 48 6.63 1.74 -7.90
C VAL A 48 6.76 3.11 -7.21
N PRO A 49 7.08 4.18 -7.97
CA PRO A 49 7.06 5.53 -7.45
C PRO A 49 5.63 5.93 -7.02
N ILE A 50 5.48 6.36 -5.78
CA ILE A 50 4.25 6.97 -5.26
C ILE A 50 4.58 8.42 -4.94
N GLU A 51 4.25 9.32 -5.86
CA GLU A 51 4.60 10.75 -5.76
C GLU A 51 3.40 11.61 -5.32
N ASN A 52 2.19 11.04 -5.34
CA ASN A 52 0.97 11.71 -4.93
C ASN A 52 -0.14 10.71 -4.53
N ASP A 53 -1.25 11.25 -4.01
CA ASP A 53 -2.45 10.52 -3.63
C ASP A 53 -3.02 9.61 -4.74
N ASN A 54 -2.97 10.04 -6.00
CA ASN A 54 -3.54 9.26 -7.10
C ASN A 54 -2.71 8.02 -7.40
N ASP A 55 -1.39 8.08 -7.19
CA ASP A 55 -0.52 6.92 -7.36
C ASP A 55 -0.80 5.87 -6.28
N LEU A 56 -0.95 6.33 -5.02
CA LEU A 56 -1.33 5.45 -3.91
C LEU A 56 -2.71 4.83 -4.13
N LYS A 57 -3.70 5.64 -4.52
CA LYS A 57 -5.05 5.17 -4.86
C LYS A 57 -5.03 4.16 -5.98
N TRP A 58 -4.28 4.41 -7.04
CA TRP A 58 -4.15 3.46 -8.14
C TRP A 58 -3.59 2.11 -7.64
N LEU A 59 -2.53 2.13 -6.82
CA LEU A 59 -1.94 0.89 -6.31
C LEU A 59 -2.92 0.13 -5.41
N VAL A 60 -3.50 0.79 -4.40
CA VAL A 60 -4.45 0.17 -3.47
C VAL A 60 -5.70 -0.33 -4.21
N HIS A 61 -6.21 0.42 -5.18
CA HIS A 61 -7.35 -0.03 -5.99
C HIS A 61 -7.02 -1.25 -6.85
N SER A 62 -5.82 -1.29 -7.43
CA SER A 62 -5.38 -2.45 -8.22
C SER A 62 -5.27 -3.70 -7.34
N LEU A 63 -4.70 -3.57 -6.14
CA LEU A 63 -4.62 -4.66 -5.17
C LEU A 63 -6.01 -5.11 -4.72
N HIS A 64 -6.89 -4.16 -4.38
CA HIS A 64 -8.27 -4.44 -4.01
C HIS A 64 -8.96 -5.30 -5.08
N GLN A 65 -8.95 -4.87 -6.35
CA GLN A 65 -9.58 -5.61 -7.43
C GLN A 65 -9.06 -7.06 -7.57
N ILE A 66 -7.76 -7.27 -7.36
CA ILE A 66 -7.15 -8.60 -7.45
C ILE A 66 -7.57 -9.45 -6.24
N ILE A 67 -7.37 -8.96 -5.01
CA ILE A 67 -7.65 -9.69 -3.77
C ILE A 67 -9.10 -10.13 -3.70
N MET A 68 -10.04 -9.27 -4.09
CA MET A 68 -11.49 -9.57 -4.08
C MET A 68 -11.88 -10.78 -4.94
N ASN A 69 -11.07 -11.13 -5.94
CA ASN A 69 -11.39 -12.16 -6.92
C ASN A 69 -10.36 -13.30 -6.98
N GLU A 70 -9.33 -13.26 -6.13
CA GLU A 70 -8.25 -14.24 -6.16
C GLU A 70 -8.67 -15.55 -5.47
N LYS A 71 -8.16 -16.66 -6.00
CA LYS A 71 -8.39 -18.03 -5.51
C LYS A 71 -7.08 -18.74 -5.17
N ASP A 72 -5.95 -18.22 -5.63
CA ASP A 72 -4.63 -18.74 -5.29
C ASP A 72 -4.09 -18.09 -4.01
N VAL A 73 -3.97 -18.88 -2.95
CA VAL A 73 -3.47 -18.43 -1.65
C VAL A 73 -2.05 -17.88 -1.72
N HIS A 74 -1.21 -18.37 -2.64
CA HIS A 74 0.17 -17.87 -2.77
C HIS A 74 0.21 -16.45 -3.33
N VAL A 75 -0.68 -16.14 -4.28
CA VAL A 75 -0.84 -14.77 -4.78
C VAL A 75 -1.36 -13.87 -3.67
N VAL A 76 -2.35 -14.32 -2.91
CA VAL A 76 -2.92 -13.53 -1.81
C VAL A 76 -1.89 -13.25 -0.72
N LEU A 77 -1.05 -14.23 -0.38
CA LEU A 77 0.06 -14.07 0.56
C LEU A 77 1.04 -12.99 0.11
N GLU A 78 1.51 -13.04 -1.14
CA GLU A 78 2.45 -12.03 -1.66
C GLU A 78 1.83 -10.61 -1.68
N LEU A 79 0.52 -10.49 -1.95
CA LEU A 79 -0.17 -9.20 -1.90
C LEU A 79 -0.36 -8.72 -0.44
N ALA A 80 -0.60 -9.63 0.50
CA ALA A 80 -0.67 -9.32 1.93
C ALA A 80 0.71 -8.88 2.47
N ASP A 81 1.79 -9.54 2.03
CA ASP A 81 3.16 -9.14 2.34
C ASP A 81 3.47 -7.74 1.77
N LEU A 82 3.08 -7.46 0.53
CA LEU A 82 3.23 -6.12 -0.05
C LEU A 82 2.48 -5.06 0.78
N LEU A 83 1.28 -5.36 1.26
CA LEU A 83 0.53 -4.48 2.14
C LEU A 83 1.29 -4.25 3.46
N TYR A 84 1.74 -5.31 4.10
CA TYR A 84 2.36 -5.26 5.43
C TYR A 84 3.78 -4.65 5.42
N PHE A 85 4.63 -5.03 4.47
CA PHE A 85 6.03 -4.59 4.44
C PHE A 85 6.25 -3.25 3.74
N PHE A 86 5.30 -2.82 2.90
CA PHE A 86 5.47 -1.61 2.11
C PHE A 86 4.31 -0.63 2.26
N ILE A 87 3.07 -1.00 1.92
CA ILE A 87 2.01 0.02 1.87
C ILE A 87 1.68 0.58 3.26
N VAL A 88 1.51 -0.28 4.26
CA VAL A 88 1.15 0.14 5.63
C VAL A 88 2.28 0.92 6.31
N PRO A 89 3.56 0.51 6.28
CA PRO A 89 4.64 1.27 6.90
C PRO A 89 4.79 2.69 6.38
N PHE A 90 4.60 2.90 5.08
CA PHE A 90 4.81 4.19 4.43
C PHE A 90 3.55 5.07 4.40
N TYR A 91 2.34 4.47 4.32
CA TYR A 91 1.12 5.22 4.01
C TYR A 91 -0.04 4.99 4.99
N LYS A 92 0.23 4.47 6.20
CA LYS A 92 -0.82 4.18 7.19
C LYS A 92 -1.67 5.38 7.58
N GLU A 93 -1.13 6.60 7.59
CA GLU A 93 -1.91 7.81 7.93
C GLU A 93 -2.97 8.08 6.86
N GLU A 94 -2.59 7.93 5.60
CA GLU A 94 -3.46 8.06 4.43
C GLU A 94 -4.50 6.93 4.39
N LEU A 95 -4.09 5.69 4.69
CA LEU A 95 -4.97 4.52 4.71
C LEU A 95 -6.07 4.61 5.79
N VAL A 96 -5.79 5.20 6.95
CA VAL A 96 -6.82 5.39 8.01
C VAL A 96 -7.59 6.70 7.86
N SER A 97 -7.18 7.59 6.96
CA SER A 97 -7.89 8.84 6.71
C SER A 97 -9.30 8.55 6.18
N ARG A 98 -10.29 9.32 6.65
CA ARG A 98 -11.68 9.14 6.20
C ARG A 98 -11.74 9.32 4.68
N GLY A 99 -12.13 8.27 3.96
CA GLY A 99 -12.23 8.33 2.51
C GLY A 99 -12.14 6.96 1.84
N GLU A 100 -11.98 7.00 0.53
CA GLU A 100 -11.98 5.84 -0.35
C GLU A 100 -10.92 4.80 0.01
N LEU A 101 -9.69 5.24 0.34
CA LEU A 101 -8.59 4.35 0.73
C LEU A 101 -8.90 3.55 2.00
N SER A 102 -9.52 4.18 3.00
CA SER A 102 -9.93 3.51 4.23
C SER A 102 -10.98 2.44 3.97
N TYR A 103 -11.97 2.72 3.11
CA TYR A 103 -12.96 1.71 2.72
C TYR A 103 -12.30 0.53 1.98
N MET A 104 -11.46 0.80 0.98
CA MET A 104 -10.76 -0.27 0.25
C MET A 104 -9.86 -1.11 1.17
N MET A 105 -9.17 -0.46 2.11
CA MET A 105 -8.30 -1.17 3.06
C MET A 105 -9.13 -2.06 4.00
N ASN A 106 -10.26 -1.57 4.50
CA ASN A 106 -11.17 -2.38 5.32
C ASN A 106 -11.72 -3.58 4.55
N ASP A 107 -12.12 -3.39 3.29
CA ASP A 107 -12.60 -4.46 2.42
C ASP A 107 -11.49 -5.49 2.17
N ILE A 108 -10.27 -5.05 1.84
CA ILE A 108 -9.11 -5.94 1.68
C ILE A 108 -8.89 -6.76 2.95
N LEU A 109 -8.82 -6.12 4.12
CA LEU A 109 -8.57 -6.84 5.38
C LEU A 109 -9.68 -7.82 5.72
N PHE A 110 -10.93 -7.46 5.45
CA PHE A 110 -12.06 -8.36 5.63
C PHE A 110 -11.92 -9.59 4.73
N ILE A 111 -11.61 -9.42 3.44
CA ILE A 111 -11.43 -10.56 2.54
C ILE A 111 -10.23 -11.42 2.96
N LEU A 112 -9.10 -10.81 3.33
CA LEU A 112 -7.93 -11.54 3.79
C LEU A 112 -8.23 -12.36 5.07
N ASP A 113 -9.02 -11.82 6.00
CA ASP A 113 -9.44 -12.50 7.24
C ASP A 113 -10.35 -13.72 6.98
N LEU A 114 -11.04 -13.78 5.83
CA LEU A 114 -11.84 -14.94 5.44
C LEU A 114 -10.99 -16.13 4.97
N TRP A 115 -9.70 -15.94 4.72
CA TRP A 115 -8.80 -17.04 4.37
C TRP A 115 -8.46 -17.86 5.61
N THR A 116 -8.45 -19.19 5.46
CA THR A 116 -8.13 -20.13 6.56
C THR A 116 -6.63 -20.43 6.68
N ASN A 117 -5.78 -19.64 6.02
CA ASN A 117 -4.33 -19.80 6.05
C ASN A 117 -3.75 -19.02 7.25
N GLN A 118 -2.93 -19.69 8.06
CA GLN A 118 -2.39 -19.14 9.30
C GLN A 118 -1.46 -17.93 9.06
N ASP A 119 -0.61 -17.99 8.03
CA ASP A 119 0.33 -16.91 7.71
C ASP A 119 -0.43 -15.64 7.30
N LEU A 120 -1.51 -15.78 6.53
CA LEU A 120 -2.40 -14.66 6.19
C LEU A 120 -3.08 -14.06 7.43
N ILE A 121 -3.58 -14.90 8.34
CA ILE A 121 -4.23 -14.43 9.57
C ILE A 121 -3.23 -13.60 10.40
N GLU A 122 -2.00 -14.08 10.56
CA GLU A 122 -0.96 -13.35 11.29
C GLU A 122 -0.60 -12.01 10.64
N LEU A 123 -0.52 -11.96 9.30
CA LEU A 123 -0.30 -10.72 8.56
C LEU A 123 -1.47 -9.74 8.73
N VAL A 124 -2.72 -10.20 8.63
CA VAL A 124 -3.91 -9.38 8.82
C VAL A 124 -3.95 -8.79 10.22
N ASP A 125 -3.70 -9.60 11.24
CA ASP A 125 -3.63 -9.13 12.63
C ASP A 125 -2.55 -8.06 12.81
N ALA A 126 -1.38 -8.26 12.22
CA ALA A 126 -0.28 -7.30 12.29
C ALA A 126 -0.62 -5.99 11.56
N ILE A 127 -1.23 -6.05 10.38
CA ILE A 127 -1.69 -4.86 9.64
C ILE A 127 -2.75 -4.12 10.45
N GLN A 128 -3.78 -4.81 10.94
CA GLN A 128 -4.84 -4.21 11.74
C GLN A 128 -4.28 -3.53 12.99
N PHE A 129 -3.31 -4.14 13.65
CA PHE A 129 -2.64 -3.56 14.81
C PHE A 129 -1.96 -2.22 14.46
N GLU A 130 -1.21 -2.17 13.35
CA GLU A 130 -0.54 -0.95 12.90
C GLU A 130 -1.54 0.16 12.54
N LEU A 131 -2.63 -0.15 11.83
CA LEU A 131 -3.65 0.84 11.48
C LEU A 131 -4.37 1.37 12.74
N LYS A 132 -4.78 0.50 13.67
CA LYS A 132 -5.40 0.89 14.95
C LYS A 132 -4.48 1.77 15.79
N ARG A 133 -3.15 1.59 15.72
CA ARG A 133 -2.19 2.45 16.42
C ARG A 133 -2.22 3.89 15.90
N VAL A 134 -2.52 4.11 14.63
CA VAL A 134 -2.62 5.46 14.05
C VAL A 134 -3.94 6.11 14.44
N GLU A 135 -5.06 5.39 14.34
CA GLU A 135 -6.38 5.90 14.73
C GLU A 135 -6.42 6.41 16.17
N ARG A 136 -5.76 5.71 17.09
CA ARG A 136 -5.66 6.10 18.51
C ARG A 136 -4.77 7.31 18.77
N LYS A 137 -3.86 7.66 17.85
CA LYS A 137 -3.01 8.85 17.98
C LYS A 137 -3.67 10.12 17.43
N GLY A 138 -4.73 9.98 16.63
CA GLY A 138 -5.51 11.07 16.05
C GLY A 138 -6.76 11.47 16.87
N LEU A 139 -6.98 10.83 18.03
CA LEU A 139 -8.00 11.14 19.04
C LEU A 139 -7.33 11.74 20.28
#